data_AF-A0A163ZEC7-F1
#
_entry.id   AF-A0A163ZEC7-F1
#
_cell.length_a   1.000
_cell.length_b   1.000
_cell.length_c   1.000
_cell.angle_alpha   90.00
_cell.angle_beta   90.00
_cell.angle_gamma   90.00
#
_symmetry.space_group_name_H-M   'P 1'
#
loop_
_entity.id
_entity.type
_entity.pdbx_description
1 polymer ?
#
loop_
_entity_poly.entity_id
_entity_poly.type
_entity_poly.pdbx_seq_one_letter_code
_entity_poly.pdbx_strand_id
1 'polypeptide(L)'
;MAADPLTPAISERICRHMNDDHSDAVLRYAHHYGGLTSATAATMTGVTAEAMTLEVNGEPVSIPFDHTLTDSEDAHRTLVAMLKAMPAGAQKGES
;
A
#
# COMPACT_ATOMS: atom_id res chain seq x y z
N MET A 1 -22.09 -13.68 5.30
CA MET A 1 -20.96 -14.10 6.15
C MET A 1 -20.05 -12.89 6.25
N ALA A 2 -19.90 -12.31 7.43
CA ALA A 2 -19.12 -11.09 7.61
C ALA A 2 -17.65 -11.50 7.64
N ALA A 3 -16.89 -11.14 6.61
CA ALA A 3 -15.43 -11.23 6.65
C ALA A 3 -14.94 -10.39 7.82
N ASP A 4 -14.07 -10.95 8.67
CA ASP A 4 -13.38 -10.22 9.73
C ASP A 4 -12.58 -9.08 9.08
N PRO A 5 -13.10 -7.84 9.12
CA PRO A 5 -12.67 -6.80 8.21
C PRO A 5 -11.24 -6.36 8.57
N LEU A 6 -10.50 -5.86 7.58
CA LEU A 6 -9.31 -5.04 7.80
C LEU A 6 -9.65 -3.94 8.81
N THR A 7 -9.40 -4.21 10.09
CA THR A 7 -9.74 -3.29 11.16
C THR A 7 -8.81 -2.10 11.10
N PRO A 8 -9.25 -0.91 11.56
CA PRO A 8 -8.39 0.27 11.62
C PRO A 8 -7.06 0.01 12.34
N ALA A 9 -7.06 -0.81 13.40
CA ALA A 9 -5.82 -1.14 14.11
C ALA A 9 -4.81 -1.94 13.27
N ILE A 10 -5.29 -2.85 12.42
CA ILE A 10 -4.46 -3.63 11.50
C ILE A 10 -3.97 -2.74 10.36
N SER A 11 -4.85 -1.94 9.77
CA SER A 11 -4.48 -1.05 8.68
C SER A 11 -3.45 -0.01 9.14
N GLU A 12 -3.60 0.57 10.33
CA GLU A 12 -2.61 1.47 10.93
C GLU A 12 -1.24 0.80 11.09
N ARG A 13 -1.22 -0.46 11.53
CA ARG A 13 0.03 -1.23 11.68
C ARG A 13 0.70 -1.51 10.33
N ILE A 14 -0.07 -1.89 9.31
CA ILE A 14 0.41 -2.10 7.94
C ILE A 14 0.91 -0.78 7.35
N CYS A 15 0.14 0.30 7.47
CA CYS A 15 0.53 1.64 7.02
C CYS A 15 1.85 2.07 7.65
N ARG A 16 2.01 1.93 8.97
CA ARG A 16 3.28 2.28 9.63
C ARG A 16 4.46 1.50 9.08
N HIS A 17 4.32 0.18 8.94
CA HIS A 17 5.39 -0.65 8.41
C HIS A 17 5.71 -0.31 6.94
N MET A 18 4.68 -0.13 6.10
CA MET A 18 4.87 0.27 4.71
C MET A 18 5.49 1.67 4.59
N ASN A 19 5.13 2.61 5.45
CA ASN A 19 5.71 3.95 5.42
C ASN A 19 7.17 3.96 5.91
N ASP A 20 7.53 3.11 6.89
CA ASP A 20 8.88 3.09 7.48
C ASP A 20 9.87 2.27 6.62
N ASP A 21 9.51 1.04 6.24
CA ASP A 21 10.34 0.13 5.44
C ASP A 21 10.20 0.37 3.93
N HIS A 22 9.05 0.86 3.48
CA HIS A 22 8.66 0.86 2.06
C HIS A 22 8.09 2.19 1.56
N SER A 23 8.48 3.34 2.13
CA SER A 23 8.02 4.67 1.66
C SER A 23 8.24 4.89 0.16
N ASP A 24 9.34 4.38 -0.40
CA ASP A 24 9.60 4.42 -1.85
C ASP A 24 8.57 3.60 -2.65
N ALA A 25 8.11 2.46 -2.13
CA ALA A 25 7.05 1.66 -2.74
C ALA A 25 5.72 2.42 -2.79
N VAL A 26 5.35 3.09 -1.69
CA VAL A 26 4.14 3.91 -1.57
C VAL A 26 4.15 5.03 -2.62
N LEU A 27 5.30 5.66 -2.82
CA LEU A 27 5.50 6.65 -3.87
C LEU A 27 5.34 6.05 -5.28
N ARG A 28 5.95 4.89 -5.54
CA ARG A 28 5.77 4.17 -6.81
C ARG A 28 4.32 3.78 -7.06
N TYR A 29 3.57 3.40 -6.02
CA TYR A 29 2.14 3.13 -6.15
C TYR A 29 1.37 4.38 -6.59
N ALA A 30 1.62 5.52 -5.96
CA ALA A 30 1.03 6.79 -6.36
C ALA A 30 1.36 7.17 -7.81
N HIS A 31 2.59 6.92 -8.26
CA HIS A 31 3.00 7.17 -9.64
C HIS A 31 2.32 6.23 -10.65
N HIS A 32 2.37 4.92 -10.39
CA HIS A 32 1.94 3.90 -11.35
C HIS A 32 0.42 3.73 -11.37
N TYR A 33 -0.19 3.62 -10.20
CA TYR A 33 -1.63 3.38 -10.06
C TYR A 33 -2.41 4.68 -9.87
N GLY A 34 -1.85 5.66 -9.16
CA GLY A 34 -2.46 6.99 -9.02
C GLY A 34 -2.26 7.90 -10.24
N GLY A 35 -1.37 7.53 -11.18
CA GLY A 35 -1.04 8.36 -12.34
C GLY A 35 -0.29 9.65 -11.99
N LEU A 36 0.14 9.82 -10.74
CA LEU A 36 0.74 11.05 -10.23
C LEU A 36 2.25 11.02 -10.45
N THR A 37 2.72 11.11 -11.69
CA THR A 37 4.17 11.08 -12.03
C THR A 37 4.98 12.20 -11.38
N SER A 38 4.33 13.26 -10.90
CA SER A 38 4.95 14.39 -10.20
C SER A 38 4.93 14.26 -8.66
N ALA A 39 4.46 13.13 -8.12
CA ALA A 39 4.52 12.85 -6.69
C ALA A 39 5.99 12.92 -6.20
N THR A 40 6.24 13.64 -5.11
CA THR A 40 7.58 13.69 -4.50
C THR A 40 7.60 13.03 -3.13
N ALA A 41 6.44 13.01 -2.45
CA ALA A 41 6.20 12.23 -1.25
C ALA A 41 4.82 11.57 -1.31
N ALA A 42 4.75 10.31 -0.86
CA ALA A 42 3.50 9.59 -0.69
C ALA A 42 3.53 8.85 0.65
N THR A 43 2.43 8.93 1.39
CA THR A 43 2.26 8.30 2.70
C THR A 43 0.98 7.48 2.68
N MET A 44 1.07 6.23 3.08
CA MET A 44 -0.12 5.40 3.23
C MET A 44 -0.87 5.86 4.50
N THR A 45 -2.11 6.32 4.34
CA THR A 45 -2.93 6.79 5.45
C THR A 45 -3.96 5.75 5.89
N GLY A 46 -4.35 4.84 4.99
CA GLY A 46 -5.24 3.73 5.32
C GLY A 46 -5.22 2.63 4.27
N VAL A 47 -5.62 1.45 4.69
CA VAL A 47 -5.89 0.32 3.80
C VAL A 47 -7.19 -0.35 4.20
N THR A 48 -8.01 -0.67 3.21
CA THR A 48 -9.30 -1.35 3.38
C THR A 48 -9.34 -2.59 2.48
N ALA A 49 -10.36 -3.42 2.65
CA ALA A 49 -10.55 -4.63 1.84
C ALA A 49 -10.71 -4.33 0.34
N GLU A 50 -11.23 -3.15 -0.01
CA GLU A 50 -11.60 -2.80 -1.39
C GLU A 50 -10.60 -1.82 -2.02
N ALA A 51 -9.99 -0.95 -1.21
CA ALA A 51 -9.07 0.09 -1.68
C ALA A 51 -8.03 0.48 -0.62
N MET A 52 -6.89 1.02 -1.07
CA MET A 52 -5.94 1.71 -0.20
C MET A 52 -6.04 3.22 -0.37
N THR A 53 -5.82 3.94 0.72
CA THR A 53 -5.77 5.40 0.74
C THR A 53 -4.33 5.84 0.99
N LEU A 54 -3.82 6.64 0.07
CA LEU A 54 -2.51 7.27 0.14
C LEU A 54 -2.70 8.77 0.16
N GLU A 55 -1.83 9.48 0.86
CA GLU A 55 -1.71 10.93 0.78
C GLU A 55 -0.44 11.25 0.01
N VAL A 56 -0.59 11.95 -1.12
CA VAL A 56 0.48 12.23 -2.07
C VAL A 56 0.60 13.74 -2.18
N ASN A 57 1.72 14.33 -1.76
CA ASN A 57 1.89 15.79 -1.73
C ASN A 57 0.75 16.55 -1.00
N GLY A 58 0.07 15.92 -0.04
CA GLY A 58 -1.08 16.47 0.66
C GLY A 58 -2.44 16.26 -0.03
N GLU A 59 -2.47 15.54 -1.16
CA GLU A 59 -3.70 15.14 -1.84
C GLU A 59 -4.07 13.69 -1.49
N PRO A 60 -5.29 13.42 -0.99
CA PRO A 60 -5.74 12.06 -0.73
C PRO A 60 -6.09 11.36 -2.05
N VAL A 61 -5.47 10.20 -2.25
CA VAL A 61 -5.59 9.33 -3.42
C VAL A 61 -6.09 7.97 -2.95
N SER A 62 -7.19 7.51 -3.52
CA SER A 62 -7.70 6.16 -3.24
C SER A 62 -7.44 5.26 -4.42
N ILE A 63 -6.75 4.15 -4.19
CA ILE A 63 -6.38 3.16 -5.21
C ILE A 63 -7.17 1.89 -4.92
N PRO A 64 -8.17 1.54 -5.74
CA PRO A 64 -8.91 0.29 -5.59
C PRO A 64 -7.99 -0.89 -5.92
N PHE A 65 -8.17 -1.99 -5.20
CA PHE A 65 -7.48 -3.24 -5.50
C PHE A 65 -8.23 -4.01 -6.59
N ASP A 66 -7.48 -4.75 -7.41
CA ASP A 66 -8.04 -5.71 -8.38
C ASP A 66 -8.72 -6.92 -7.70
N HIS A 67 -8.53 -7.07 -6.38
CA HIS A 67 -9.05 -8.17 -5.58
C HIS A 67 -9.43 -7.68 -4.17
N THR A 68 -10.44 -8.30 -3.57
CA THR A 68 -10.89 -7.94 -2.21
C THR A 68 -10.00 -8.59 -1.17
N LEU A 69 -9.24 -7.76 -0.43
CA LEU A 69 -8.39 -8.25 0.64
C LEU A 69 -9.25 -8.88 1.75
N THR A 70 -8.90 -10.11 2.11
CA THR A 70 -9.71 -10.90 3.05
C THR A 70 -9.22 -10.79 4.49
N ASP A 71 -7.91 -10.60 4.69
CA ASP A 71 -7.28 -10.44 6.00
C ASP A 71 -5.99 -9.57 5.88
N SER A 72 -5.44 -9.17 7.02
CA SER A 72 -4.11 -8.56 7.16
C SER A 72 -3.00 -9.28 6.39
N GLU A 73 -2.99 -10.61 6.41
CA GLU A 73 -1.95 -11.40 5.74
C GLU A 73 -2.08 -11.31 4.22
N ASP A 74 -3.31 -11.29 3.73
CA ASP A 74 -3.63 -11.14 2.32
C ASP A 74 -3.33 -9.73 1.80
N ALA A 75 -3.60 -8.70 2.62
CA ALA A 75 -3.17 -7.32 2.37
C ALA A 75 -1.64 -7.23 2.20
N HIS A 76 -0.90 -7.80 3.14
CA HIS A 76 0.55 -7.81 3.09
C HIS A 76 1.08 -8.55 1.86
N ARG A 77 0.55 -9.75 1.57
CA ARG A 77 0.94 -10.53 0.38
C ARG A 77 0.65 -9.79 -0.91
N THR A 78 -0.51 -9.14 -1.02
CA THR A 78 -0.91 -8.37 -2.21
C THR A 78 0.02 -7.17 -2.41
N LEU A 79 0.29 -6.40 -1.35
CA LEU A 79 1.23 -5.28 -1.40
C LEU A 79 2.65 -5.73 -1.78
N VAL A 80 3.15 -6.83 -1.23
CA VAL A 80 4.47 -7.37 -1.62
C VAL A 80 4.47 -7.88 -3.05
N ALA A 81 3.37 -8.50 -3.51
CA ALA A 81 3.25 -8.99 -4.88
C ALA A 81 3.23 -7.86 -5.91
N MET A 82 2.46 -6.79 -5.65
CA MET A 82 2.44 -5.60 -6.50
C MET A 82 3.82 -4.92 -6.53
N LEU A 83 4.51 -4.87 -5.39
CA LEU A 83 5.87 -4.33 -5.30
C LEU A 83 6.87 -5.16 -6.11
N LYS A 84 6.78 -6.48 -6.01
CA LYS A 84 7.62 -7.42 -6.78
C LYS A 84 7.31 -7.43 -8.26
N ALA A 85 6.07 -7.16 -8.65
CA ALA A 85 5.68 -7.04 -10.06
C ALA A 85 6.32 -5.81 -10.71
N MET A 86 6.67 -4.79 -9.94
CA MET A 86 7.50 -3.69 -10.39
C MET A 86 8.98 -4.11 -10.39
N PRO A 87 9.78 -3.72 -11.41
CA PRO A 87 11.20 -4.02 -11.44
C PRO A 87 11.87 -3.42 -10.20
N ALA A 88 12.35 -4.29 -9.34
CA ALA A 88 12.89 -3.96 -8.02
C ALA A 88 14.12 -3.06 -8.16
N GLY A 89 14.03 -1.85 -7.62
CA GLY A 89 15.22 -1.10 -7.23
C GLY A 89 15.73 -1.69 -5.92
N ALA A 90 16.52 -2.77 -6.00
CA ALA A 90 17.35 -3.35 -4.94
C ALA A 90 16.78 -3.36 -3.50
N GLN A 91 16.00 -4.40 -3.16
CA GLN A 91 15.79 -4.80 -1.77
C GLN A 91 17.07 -5.51 -1.25
N LYS A 92 17.73 -4.93 -0.24
CA LYS A 92 18.81 -5.56 0.52
C LYS A 92 18.28 -5.80 1.94
N GLY A 93 18.22 -7.08 2.35
CA GLY A 93 17.82 -7.53 3.70
C GLY A 93 16.47 -8.26 3.71
N GLU A 94 16.26 -9.42 4.32
CA GLU A 94 17.11 -10.31 5.10
C GLU A 94 16.63 -11.77 4.90
N SER A 95 17.56 -12.68 5.09
CA SER A 95 17.51 -14.14 4.92
C SER A 95 17.10 -14.88 6.19
#